data_AF-A0A352FQQ4-F1
#
_entry.id   AF-A0A352FQQ4-F1
#
_cell.length_a   1.000
_cell.length_b   1.000
_cell.length_c   1.000
_cell.angle_alpha   90.00
_cell.angle_beta   90.00
_cell.angle_gamma   90.00
#
_symmetry.space_group_name_H-M   'P 1'
#
loop_
_entity.id
_entity.type
_entity.pdbx_description
1 polymer ?
#
loop_
_entity_poly.entity_id
_entity_poly.type
_entity_poly.pdbx_seq_one_letter_code
_entity_poly.pdbx_strand_id
1 'polypeptide(L)'
;MLCAVVLPAAIVLRATASRQTHAAVSSSVVISQIYGGGGNSGATLKNDFIELFNAGNSSVDVSNWSVQYAAATNTSWQVTNLCASATCTIAPGHYYLIQEAEGAAGSTSLPAPDSTGVIAMSATAGKIALVNNTTALSGSCPIGSSVIDLVGYGSANCFEGSAATNAPSNTTAELRINSGCTDTDNNNSDFVTGAPNPRNSSSPAITCGVSPSPSPTPSSTPTPNCGVERWSVKTGTDPDASSISFVTQPTTIATMRSWTPPSPIPPNNRVAPFETTTWTINANLLEYKFEDDSDYHIVLQDQSGNTIIGEIPNPGCVGSGSPFAASIVNARMKFNAMFTASTSFQFANVPVQVTGVAMFDFLHGQTGVAPNGIELHPIIDIVFSSSSTPQLLVNESASNEAAAVTLLLLRDPFDVVNGADWLNAGTDRNARVILFATNLQLTQSETASSVVVRLVDSANRVLDLPAEDVRTVPNFGLTQVTFRLPDNVASGSCVVTLQAHGRASNSGTIRIRG
;
A
#
# COMPACT_ATOMS: atom_id res chain seq x y z
N MET A 1 61.56 -27.51 -40.08
CA MET A 1 60.11 -27.73 -39.92
C MET A 1 59.86 -28.31 -38.53
N LEU A 2 59.57 -27.46 -37.55
CA LEU A 2 59.01 -27.88 -36.27
C LEU A 2 57.57 -27.37 -36.25
N CYS A 3 56.61 -28.29 -36.20
CA CYS A 3 55.18 -28.01 -36.17
C CYS A 3 54.75 -28.03 -34.70
N ALA A 4 54.40 -26.87 -34.13
CA ALA A 4 53.89 -26.77 -32.77
C ALA A 4 52.38 -27.08 -32.77
N VAL A 5 52.00 -28.14 -32.06
CA VAL A 5 50.61 -28.53 -31.80
C VAL A 5 50.11 -27.69 -30.62
N VAL A 6 49.06 -26.90 -30.85
CA VAL A 6 48.33 -26.17 -29.80
C VAL A 6 47.13 -27.01 -29.38
N LEU A 7 47.09 -27.42 -28.12
CA LEU A 7 45.92 -28.04 -27.46
C LEU A 7 44.86 -26.98 -27.14
N PRO A 8 43.55 -27.24 -27.31
CA PRO A 8 42.52 -26.34 -26.81
C PRO A 8 42.33 -26.56 -25.31
N ALA A 9 42.34 -25.48 -24.54
CA ALA A 9 42.01 -25.47 -23.12
C ALA A 9 40.52 -25.78 -22.91
N ALA A 10 40.22 -26.79 -22.12
CA ALA A 10 38.86 -27.10 -21.68
C ALA A 10 38.38 -26.01 -20.71
N ILE A 11 37.35 -25.27 -21.10
CA ILE A 11 36.61 -24.37 -20.23
C ILE A 11 35.80 -25.22 -19.26
N VAL A 12 36.23 -25.26 -17.99
CA VAL A 12 35.41 -25.78 -16.89
C VAL A 12 34.35 -24.74 -16.59
N LEU A 13 33.14 -24.96 -17.11
CA LEU A 13 31.97 -24.16 -16.77
C LEU A 13 31.55 -24.54 -15.34
N ARG A 14 31.95 -23.71 -14.35
CA ARG A 14 31.39 -23.80 -13.00
C ARG A 14 29.93 -23.38 -13.08
N ALA A 15 29.01 -24.34 -12.91
CA ALA A 15 27.62 -24.04 -12.63
C ALA A 15 27.54 -23.36 -11.26
N THR A 16 27.47 -22.03 -11.25
CA THR A 16 27.01 -21.28 -10.09
C THR A 16 25.52 -21.58 -9.93
N ALA A 17 25.14 -22.21 -8.82
CA ALA A 17 23.74 -22.34 -8.43
C ALA A 17 23.15 -20.92 -8.34
N SER A 18 22.18 -20.62 -9.20
CA SER A 18 21.39 -19.41 -9.12
C SER A 18 20.66 -19.38 -7.79
N ARG A 19 20.91 -18.35 -6.95
CA ARG A 19 20.02 -18.04 -5.83
C ARG A 19 18.77 -17.41 -6.42
N GLN A 20 17.67 -18.16 -6.40
CA GLN A 20 16.37 -17.69 -6.84
C GLN A 20 15.88 -16.59 -5.87
N THR A 21 15.91 -15.34 -6.32
CA THR A 21 15.18 -14.22 -5.71
C THR A 21 13.77 -14.22 -6.29
N HIS A 22 12.74 -14.54 -5.50
CA HIS A 22 11.35 -14.53 -5.98
C HIS A 22 10.41 -13.97 -4.94
N ALA A 23 9.46 -13.17 -5.44
CA ALA A 23 8.31 -12.64 -4.74
C ALA A 23 7.14 -13.61 -4.93
N ALA A 24 6.56 -14.11 -3.84
CA ALA A 24 5.24 -14.73 -3.86
C ALA A 24 4.23 -13.62 -3.53
N VAL A 25 3.26 -13.39 -4.42
CA VAL A 25 2.32 -12.27 -4.25
C VAL A 25 1.27 -12.66 -3.20
N SER A 26 1.49 -12.33 -1.92
CA SER A 26 0.40 -12.36 -0.94
C SER A 26 -0.43 -11.09 -1.08
N SER A 27 -1.73 -11.22 -1.38
CA SER A 27 -2.62 -10.06 -1.49
C SER A 27 -3.61 -9.92 -0.35
N SER A 28 -3.50 -10.75 0.70
CA SER A 28 -4.39 -10.58 1.86
C SER A 28 -3.90 -11.19 3.17
N VAL A 29 -3.55 -12.48 3.23
CA VAL A 29 -3.16 -13.13 4.50
C VAL A 29 -1.66 -13.42 4.51
N VAL A 30 -0.99 -12.95 5.55
CA VAL A 30 0.45 -13.09 5.75
C VAL A 30 0.75 -13.77 7.09
N ILE A 31 1.91 -14.41 7.19
CA ILE A 31 2.52 -14.88 8.43
C ILE A 31 3.01 -13.65 9.19
N SER A 32 2.40 -13.32 10.32
CA SER A 32 2.72 -12.12 11.10
C SER A 32 3.69 -12.36 12.25
N GLN A 33 3.76 -13.57 12.81
CA GLN A 33 4.74 -13.92 13.84
C GLN A 33 5.19 -15.37 13.76
N ILE A 34 6.45 -15.59 14.13
CA ILE A 34 7.08 -16.90 14.19
C ILE A 34 7.80 -17.06 15.53
N TYR A 35 7.44 -18.09 16.29
CA TYR A 35 8.11 -18.42 17.53
C TYR A 35 8.31 -19.93 17.66
N GLY A 36 9.57 -20.38 17.53
CA GLY A 36 9.99 -21.78 17.70
C GLY A 36 10.72 -22.06 19.02
N GLY A 37 10.51 -21.20 20.02
CA GLY A 37 11.17 -21.28 21.32
C GLY A 37 10.35 -21.99 22.42
N GLY A 38 9.15 -22.46 22.08
CA GLY A 38 8.14 -22.95 23.02
C GLY A 38 8.64 -24.02 23.97
N GLY A 39 8.60 -23.72 25.25
CA GLY A 39 8.94 -24.65 26.31
C GLY A 39 10.39 -25.17 26.28
N ASN A 40 11.28 -24.51 25.53
CA ASN A 40 12.72 -24.71 25.64
C ASN A 40 13.25 -24.12 26.95
N SER A 41 14.44 -24.53 27.38
CA SER A 41 15.08 -23.96 28.59
C SER A 41 15.25 -22.44 28.45
N GLY A 42 14.69 -21.67 29.39
CA GLY A 42 14.67 -20.21 29.37
C GLY A 42 13.50 -19.59 28.59
N ALA A 43 12.60 -20.39 28.03
CA ALA A 43 11.39 -19.89 27.37
C ALA A 43 10.32 -19.45 28.37
N THR A 44 9.61 -18.38 28.04
CA THR A 44 8.44 -17.94 28.83
C THR A 44 7.17 -18.68 28.40
N LEU A 45 6.97 -18.83 27.09
CA LEU A 45 5.81 -19.51 26.52
C LEU A 45 6.03 -21.03 26.47
N LYS A 46 4.97 -21.80 26.68
CA LYS A 46 4.99 -23.28 26.65
C LYS A 46 5.07 -23.87 25.24
N ASN A 47 4.47 -23.19 24.28
CA ASN A 47 4.26 -23.71 22.95
C ASN A 47 4.97 -22.86 21.90
N ASP A 48 5.40 -23.53 20.85
CA ASP A 48 5.68 -22.90 19.57
C ASP A 48 4.38 -22.31 19.01
N PHE A 49 4.49 -21.27 18.18
CA PHE A 49 3.33 -20.76 17.46
C PHE A 49 3.70 -20.11 16.14
N ILE A 50 2.70 -20.09 15.26
CA ILE A 50 2.66 -19.32 14.03
C ILE A 50 1.41 -18.43 14.12
N GLU A 51 1.57 -17.14 13.82
CA GLU A 51 0.44 -16.21 13.74
C GLU A 51 0.26 -15.79 12.29
N LEU A 52 -0.99 -15.77 11.83
CA LEU A 52 -1.38 -15.17 10.57
C LEU A 52 -2.10 -13.86 10.82
N PHE A 53 -2.10 -13.00 9.80
CA PHE A 53 -2.78 -11.72 9.83
C PHE A 53 -3.35 -11.41 8.45
N ASN A 54 -4.60 -10.93 8.41
CA ASN A 54 -5.20 -10.44 7.17
C ASN A 54 -4.86 -8.96 6.98
N ALA A 55 -3.79 -8.69 6.24
CA ALA A 55 -3.39 -7.35 5.80
C ALA A 55 -4.31 -6.77 4.70
N GLY A 56 -5.17 -7.60 4.12
CA GLY A 56 -6.15 -7.20 3.12
C GLY A 56 -7.36 -6.45 3.70
N ASN A 57 -8.23 -6.01 2.80
CA ASN A 57 -9.44 -5.24 3.12
C ASN A 57 -10.74 -6.06 3.02
N SER A 58 -10.64 -7.36 2.75
CA SER A 58 -11.78 -8.28 2.68
C SER A 58 -11.54 -9.52 3.54
N SER A 59 -12.61 -10.11 4.07
CA SER A 59 -12.50 -11.35 4.84
C SER A 59 -12.01 -12.48 3.95
N VAL A 60 -11.05 -13.26 4.44
CA VAL A 60 -10.48 -14.40 3.71
C VAL A 60 -10.92 -15.69 4.37
N ASP A 61 -11.55 -16.58 3.60
CA ASP A 61 -11.83 -17.95 4.01
C ASP A 61 -10.54 -18.77 3.92
N VAL A 62 -10.06 -19.23 5.07
CA VAL A 62 -8.85 -20.05 5.20
C VAL A 62 -9.19 -21.51 5.51
N SER A 63 -10.44 -21.90 5.32
CA SER A 63 -10.87 -23.30 5.43
C SER A 63 -10.11 -24.16 4.42
N ASN A 64 -9.59 -25.31 4.88
CA ASN A 64 -8.73 -26.21 4.10
C ASN A 64 -7.35 -25.65 3.71
N TRP A 65 -6.96 -24.50 4.26
CA TRP A 65 -5.57 -24.05 4.15
C TRP A 65 -4.70 -24.81 5.16
N SER A 66 -3.39 -24.68 5.03
CA SER A 66 -2.42 -25.19 6.00
C SER A 66 -1.29 -24.21 6.24
N VAL A 67 -0.74 -24.22 7.46
CA VAL A 67 0.63 -23.77 7.67
C VAL A 67 1.53 -25.00 7.61
N GLN A 68 2.64 -24.86 6.90
CA GLN A 68 3.58 -25.95 6.70
C GLN A 68 4.98 -25.52 7.10
N TYR A 69 5.71 -26.44 7.73
CA TYR A 69 7.05 -26.17 8.25
C TYR A 69 8.07 -27.17 7.71
N ALA A 70 9.28 -26.68 7.42
CA ALA A 70 10.44 -27.51 7.19
C ALA A 70 11.67 -26.90 7.89
N ALA A 71 12.55 -27.76 8.40
CA ALA A 71 13.86 -27.32 8.87
C ALA A 71 14.65 -26.66 7.72
N ALA A 72 15.62 -25.80 8.08
CA ALA A 72 16.33 -24.89 7.18
C ALA A 72 16.74 -25.46 5.83
N THR A 73 17.23 -26.72 5.78
CA THR A 73 17.70 -27.38 4.56
C THR A 73 16.84 -28.55 4.10
N ASN A 74 15.80 -28.91 4.86
CA ASN A 74 14.94 -30.05 4.55
C ASN A 74 14.07 -29.79 3.31
N THR A 75 13.66 -30.89 2.67
CA THR A 75 12.80 -30.92 1.48
C THR A 75 11.44 -31.56 1.72
N SER A 76 11.20 -32.06 2.94
CA SER A 76 9.92 -32.61 3.39
C SER A 76 9.28 -31.63 4.38
N TRP A 77 7.99 -31.37 4.20
CA TRP A 77 7.24 -30.37 4.94
C TRP A 77 6.22 -31.05 5.87
N GLN A 78 6.18 -30.60 7.13
CA GLN A 78 5.16 -30.96 8.11
C GLN A 78 3.96 -30.04 7.93
N VAL A 79 2.75 -30.54 8.15
CA VAL A 79 1.50 -29.83 7.84
C VAL A 79 0.64 -29.69 9.09
N THR A 80 0.23 -28.48 9.41
CA THR A 80 -0.86 -28.17 10.33
C THR A 80 -2.02 -27.61 9.51
N ASN A 81 -3.13 -28.35 9.46
CA ASN A 81 -4.34 -27.91 8.76
C ASN A 81 -5.05 -26.81 9.57
N LEU A 82 -5.46 -25.74 8.91
CA LEU A 82 -6.24 -24.68 9.53
C LEU A 82 -7.70 -25.10 9.61
N CYS A 83 -8.30 -24.92 10.79
CA CYS A 83 -9.72 -25.21 11.05
C CYS A 83 -10.16 -26.59 10.57
N ALA A 84 -9.38 -27.63 10.86
CA ALA A 84 -9.63 -28.99 10.39
C ALA A 84 -11.02 -29.57 10.77
N SER A 85 -11.76 -28.91 11.67
CA SER A 85 -13.08 -29.33 12.15
C SER A 85 -14.21 -28.30 11.90
N ALA A 86 -13.94 -27.17 11.25
CA ALA A 86 -14.94 -26.10 11.02
C ALA A 86 -14.58 -25.21 9.82
N THR A 87 -15.51 -24.38 9.37
CA THR A 87 -15.19 -23.27 8.48
C THR A 87 -14.65 -22.09 9.29
N CYS A 88 -13.64 -21.38 8.79
CA CYS A 88 -13.14 -20.19 9.45
C CYS A 88 -12.60 -19.14 8.49
N THR A 89 -12.86 -17.89 8.85
CA THR A 89 -12.51 -16.70 8.08
C THR A 89 -11.66 -15.77 8.92
N ILE A 90 -10.64 -15.18 8.32
CA ILE A 90 -9.88 -14.08 8.94
C ILE A 90 -10.45 -12.77 8.39
N ALA A 91 -11.11 -11.98 9.24
CA ALA A 91 -11.62 -10.67 8.86
C ALA A 91 -10.48 -9.67 8.62
N PRO A 92 -10.68 -8.59 7.85
CA PRO A 92 -9.66 -7.57 7.60
C PRO A 92 -9.05 -7.04 8.89
N GLY A 93 -7.72 -6.99 8.95
CA GLY A 93 -6.99 -6.53 10.11
C GLY A 93 -7.04 -7.44 11.34
N HIS A 94 -7.62 -8.63 11.24
CA HIS A 94 -7.64 -9.60 12.34
C HIS A 94 -6.50 -10.61 12.22
N TYR A 95 -6.18 -11.21 13.37
CA TYR A 95 -5.15 -12.24 13.53
C TYR A 95 -5.76 -13.63 13.59
N TYR A 96 -4.93 -14.63 13.36
CA TYR A 96 -5.28 -16.04 13.50
C TYR A 96 -4.10 -16.79 14.12
N LEU A 97 -4.30 -17.35 15.31
CA LEU A 97 -3.22 -17.98 16.10
C LEU A 97 -3.22 -19.50 15.91
N ILE A 98 -2.09 -20.04 15.46
CA ILE A 98 -1.84 -21.48 15.40
C ILE A 98 -0.88 -21.84 16.53
N GLN A 99 -1.39 -22.57 17.52
CA GLN A 99 -0.53 -23.22 18.51
C GLN A 99 0.18 -24.40 17.86
N GLU A 100 1.46 -24.59 18.14
CA GLU A 100 2.24 -25.74 17.69
C GLU A 100 2.77 -26.54 18.90
N ALA A 101 3.89 -27.27 18.76
CA ALA A 101 4.37 -28.19 19.79
C ALA A 101 4.58 -27.54 21.16
N GLU A 102 4.26 -28.28 22.22
CA GLU A 102 4.55 -27.91 23.61
C GLU A 102 5.93 -28.43 24.02
N GLY A 103 6.75 -27.57 24.64
CA GLY A 103 8.00 -27.96 25.28
C GLY A 103 7.87 -28.13 26.81
N ALA A 104 8.97 -28.47 27.47
CA ALA A 104 8.93 -28.91 28.88
C ALA A 104 9.12 -27.79 29.93
N ALA A 105 9.70 -26.64 29.57
CA ALA A 105 10.22 -25.65 30.52
C ALA A 105 9.45 -24.30 30.58
N GLY A 106 8.48 -24.08 29.69
CA GLY A 106 7.69 -22.85 29.63
C GLY A 106 6.61 -22.81 30.72
N SER A 107 6.27 -21.61 31.20
CA SER A 107 5.29 -21.44 32.29
C SER A 107 3.99 -20.77 31.83
N THR A 108 4.02 -20.03 30.73
CA THR A 108 2.89 -19.25 30.23
C THR A 108 2.24 -19.93 29.02
N SER A 109 0.94 -20.15 29.09
CA SER A 109 0.15 -20.63 27.95
C SER A 109 -0.09 -19.50 26.93
N LEU A 110 -0.23 -19.86 25.67
CA LEU A 110 -0.71 -18.91 24.65
C LEU A 110 -2.13 -18.42 24.98
N PRO A 111 -2.56 -17.26 24.44
CA PRO A 111 -3.99 -16.97 24.30
C PRO A 111 -4.70 -18.14 23.60
N ALA A 112 -6.01 -18.28 23.81
CA ALA A 112 -6.78 -19.37 23.22
C ALA A 112 -6.53 -19.46 21.70
N PRO A 113 -5.88 -20.52 21.19
CA PRO A 113 -5.49 -20.56 19.79
C PRO A 113 -6.70 -20.84 18.90
N ASP A 114 -6.65 -20.34 17.67
CA ASP A 114 -7.69 -20.56 16.67
C ASP A 114 -7.56 -21.94 15.99
N SER A 115 -6.34 -22.45 15.88
CA SER A 115 -6.02 -23.83 15.51
C SER A 115 -4.90 -24.41 16.36
N THR A 116 -4.84 -25.74 16.44
CA THR A 116 -3.78 -26.45 17.16
C THR A 116 -3.12 -27.46 16.24
N GLY A 117 -1.80 -27.31 16.10
CA GLY A 117 -0.87 -28.25 15.52
C GLY A 117 0.06 -28.84 16.57
N VAL A 118 1.02 -29.63 16.10
CA VAL A 118 1.99 -30.36 16.93
C VAL A 118 3.40 -30.29 16.33
N ILE A 119 3.63 -29.36 15.40
CA ILE A 119 4.92 -29.22 14.73
C ILE A 119 5.93 -28.68 15.74
N ALA A 120 7.03 -29.39 15.95
CA ALA A 120 8.16 -28.88 16.70
C ALA A 120 9.00 -27.98 15.78
N MET A 121 9.01 -26.67 16.05
CA MET A 121 9.76 -25.71 15.26
C MET A 121 11.13 -25.46 15.87
N SER A 122 12.09 -25.10 15.01
CA SER A 122 13.42 -24.71 15.47
C SER A 122 13.41 -23.26 15.94
N ALA A 123 14.00 -22.97 17.09
CA ALA A 123 14.27 -21.59 17.50
C ALA A 123 15.38 -20.94 16.65
N THR A 124 16.22 -21.68 15.92
CA THR A 124 17.47 -21.15 15.35
C THR A 124 17.50 -21.05 13.84
N ALA A 125 16.74 -21.87 13.12
CA ALA A 125 16.60 -21.79 11.66
C ALA A 125 15.49 -22.72 11.14
N GLY A 126 14.69 -22.23 10.20
CA GLY A 126 13.56 -22.99 9.65
C GLY A 126 12.82 -22.21 8.57
N LYS A 127 11.80 -22.84 8.00
CA LYS A 127 10.98 -22.28 6.91
C LYS A 127 9.52 -22.59 7.18
N ILE A 128 8.65 -21.61 6.96
CA ILE A 128 7.21 -21.74 7.11
C ILE A 128 6.55 -21.26 5.83
N ALA A 129 5.58 -22.01 5.33
CA ALA A 129 4.74 -21.64 4.20
C ALA A 129 3.27 -21.65 4.62
N LEU A 130 2.54 -20.60 4.26
CA LEU A 130 1.08 -20.58 4.26
C LEU A 130 0.60 -21.12 2.90
N VAL A 131 -0.28 -22.11 2.92
CA VAL A 131 -0.68 -22.84 1.70
C VAL A 131 -2.20 -22.91 1.62
N ASN A 132 -2.77 -22.61 0.45
CA ASN A 132 -4.22 -22.60 0.22
C ASN A 132 -4.88 -23.99 0.08
N ASN A 133 -4.16 -25.04 0.47
CA ASN A 133 -4.64 -26.41 0.52
C ASN A 133 -3.87 -27.19 1.60
N THR A 134 -4.24 -28.44 1.83
CA THR A 134 -3.64 -29.31 2.85
C THR A 134 -2.61 -30.30 2.32
N THR A 135 -2.20 -30.21 1.05
CA THR A 135 -1.23 -31.14 0.46
C THR A 135 0.17 -30.72 0.90
N ALA A 136 0.92 -31.65 1.49
CA ALA A 136 2.29 -31.39 1.91
C ALA A 136 3.15 -30.95 0.73
N LEU A 137 3.84 -29.83 0.90
CA LEU A 137 4.82 -29.35 -0.06
C LEU A 137 6.01 -30.32 -0.14
N SER A 138 6.72 -30.29 -1.26
CA SER A 138 7.93 -31.07 -1.47
C SER A 138 9.03 -30.22 -2.13
N GLY A 139 10.29 -30.58 -1.89
CA GLY A 139 11.44 -29.86 -2.39
C GLY A 139 11.98 -28.81 -1.41
N SER A 140 13.16 -28.27 -1.72
CA SER A 140 13.88 -27.34 -0.84
C SER A 140 13.27 -25.96 -0.80
N CYS A 141 12.72 -25.50 -1.93
CA CYS A 141 12.07 -24.21 -2.10
C CYS A 141 10.84 -24.33 -3.00
N PRO A 142 9.73 -24.88 -2.48
CA PRO A 142 8.49 -24.98 -3.24
C PRO A 142 7.93 -23.58 -3.50
N ILE A 143 7.86 -23.21 -4.77
CA ILE A 143 7.24 -21.98 -5.24
C ILE A 143 6.12 -22.35 -6.24
N GLY A 144 4.94 -21.76 -6.07
CA GLY A 144 3.77 -22.08 -6.88
C GLY A 144 2.52 -21.38 -6.38
N SER A 145 1.46 -21.32 -7.20
CA SER A 145 0.22 -20.59 -6.90
C SER A 145 -0.55 -21.09 -5.68
N SER A 146 -0.15 -22.22 -5.11
CA SER A 146 -0.72 -22.72 -3.85
C SER A 146 -0.09 -22.11 -2.60
N VAL A 147 1.13 -21.57 -2.70
CA VAL A 147 1.83 -20.91 -1.59
C VAL A 147 1.38 -19.46 -1.56
N ILE A 148 0.82 -19.05 -0.42
CA ILE A 148 0.26 -17.71 -0.20
C ILE A 148 1.30 -16.78 0.41
N ASP A 149 2.09 -17.26 1.37
CA ASP A 149 3.19 -16.54 2.01
C ASP A 149 4.26 -17.57 2.40
N LEU A 150 5.54 -17.19 2.34
CA LEU A 150 6.68 -18.02 2.66
C LEU A 150 7.72 -17.22 3.46
N VAL A 151 7.98 -17.67 4.69
CA VAL A 151 9.00 -17.07 5.54
C VAL A 151 10.12 -18.06 5.86
N GLY A 152 11.34 -17.72 5.46
CA GLY A 152 12.55 -18.37 5.95
C GLY A 152 13.22 -17.54 7.05
N TYR A 153 13.76 -18.20 8.07
CA TYR A 153 14.45 -17.55 9.18
C TYR A 153 15.78 -18.26 9.53
N GLY A 154 16.74 -17.49 10.05
CA GLY A 154 18.07 -17.97 10.37
C GLY A 154 18.84 -18.44 9.12
N SER A 155 19.37 -19.66 9.14
CA SER A 155 20.14 -20.24 8.02
C SER A 155 19.28 -20.92 6.95
N ALA A 156 17.98 -20.61 6.88
CA ALA A 156 17.05 -21.15 5.90
C ALA A 156 17.57 -21.02 4.46
N ASN A 157 17.43 -22.09 3.67
CA ASN A 157 17.86 -22.11 2.27
C ASN A 157 16.74 -21.73 1.27
N CYS A 158 15.60 -21.26 1.78
CA CYS A 158 14.48 -20.77 1.01
C CYS A 158 13.70 -19.75 1.86
N PHE A 159 13.38 -18.62 1.26
CA PHE A 159 12.79 -17.42 1.86
C PHE A 159 12.33 -16.51 0.71
N GLU A 160 11.46 -15.56 1.00
CA GLU A 160 11.11 -14.50 0.05
C GLU A 160 12.16 -13.40 0.04
N GLY A 161 12.37 -12.82 -1.15
CA GLY A 161 13.27 -11.69 -1.36
C GLY A 161 14.75 -12.05 -1.30
N SER A 162 15.52 -11.22 -0.60
CA SER A 162 16.99 -11.20 -0.71
C SER A 162 17.72 -12.01 0.36
N ALA A 163 17.09 -12.19 1.53
CA ALA A 163 17.60 -12.96 2.65
C ALA A 163 16.46 -13.43 3.57
N ALA A 164 16.70 -14.50 4.31
CA ALA A 164 15.87 -14.92 5.44
C ALA A 164 15.83 -13.82 6.52
N THR A 165 14.76 -13.76 7.31
CA THR A 165 14.78 -12.96 8.54
C THR A 165 15.75 -13.54 9.57
N ASN A 166 16.04 -12.77 10.62
CA ASN A 166 16.79 -13.26 11.77
C ASN A 166 16.15 -14.51 12.39
N ALA A 167 16.93 -15.24 13.17
CA ALA A 167 16.38 -16.36 13.92
C ALA A 167 15.69 -15.87 15.20
N PRO A 168 14.53 -16.44 15.58
CA PRO A 168 13.98 -16.25 16.90
C PRO A 168 14.90 -16.85 17.98
N SER A 169 14.45 -16.85 19.22
CA SER A 169 15.15 -17.54 20.32
C SER A 169 14.14 -18.09 21.31
N ASN A 170 14.61 -18.67 22.41
CA ASN A 170 13.72 -19.10 23.48
C ASN A 170 12.94 -17.91 24.09
N THR A 171 13.44 -16.68 23.97
CA THR A 171 12.81 -15.47 24.53
C THR A 171 12.37 -14.45 23.48
N THR A 172 12.58 -14.71 22.18
CA THR A 172 12.24 -13.78 21.10
C THR A 172 11.52 -14.49 19.96
N ALA A 173 10.62 -13.77 19.31
CA ALA A 173 9.94 -14.17 18.08
C ALA A 173 10.40 -13.25 16.93
N GLU A 174 10.19 -13.71 15.69
CA GLU A 174 10.24 -12.85 14.53
C GLU A 174 8.86 -12.25 14.30
N LEU A 175 8.80 -10.92 14.27
CA LEU A 175 7.56 -10.13 14.20
C LEU A 175 7.52 -9.39 12.86
N ARG A 176 6.51 -9.65 12.03
CA ARG A 176 6.28 -8.87 10.81
C ARG A 176 5.94 -7.44 11.21
N ILE A 177 6.68 -6.48 10.63
CA ILE A 177 6.65 -5.06 10.99
C ILE A 177 5.24 -4.48 10.81
N ASN A 178 4.96 -3.38 11.52
CA ASN A 178 3.66 -2.71 11.51
C ASN A 178 2.50 -3.65 11.85
N SER A 179 2.75 -4.54 12.84
CA SER A 179 1.76 -5.51 13.31
C SER A 179 1.25 -6.48 12.23
N GLY A 180 2.08 -6.79 11.22
CA GLY A 180 1.72 -7.65 10.10
C GLY A 180 1.38 -6.89 8.80
N CYS A 181 1.36 -5.56 8.82
CA CYS A 181 0.99 -4.76 7.65
C CYS A 181 2.10 -4.54 6.62
N THR A 182 3.35 -4.80 6.98
CA THR A 182 4.46 -4.70 6.03
C THR A 182 4.72 -6.04 5.37
N ASP A 183 4.42 -6.11 4.07
CA ASP A 183 4.77 -7.24 3.21
C ASP A 183 5.36 -6.71 1.91
N THR A 184 6.68 -6.82 1.76
CA THR A 184 7.42 -6.36 0.57
C THR A 184 7.96 -7.55 -0.22
N ASP A 185 7.45 -8.75 0.06
CA ASP A 185 7.94 -10.03 -0.43
C ASP A 185 9.44 -10.21 -0.13
N ASN A 186 9.91 -9.71 1.01
CA ASN A 186 11.32 -9.80 1.41
C ASN A 186 11.46 -9.97 2.93
N ASN A 187 11.66 -11.23 3.35
CA ASN A 187 11.59 -11.59 4.76
C ASN A 187 12.57 -10.78 5.64
N ASN A 188 13.79 -10.52 5.18
CA ASN A 188 14.78 -9.74 5.94
C ASN A 188 14.41 -8.26 6.14
N SER A 189 13.55 -7.68 5.30
CA SER A 189 13.05 -6.30 5.49
C SER A 189 11.70 -6.23 6.19
N ASP A 190 10.94 -7.33 6.15
CA ASP A 190 9.55 -7.35 6.63
C ASP A 190 9.44 -7.76 8.10
N PHE A 191 10.50 -8.33 8.69
CA PHE A 191 10.50 -8.86 10.05
C PHE A 191 11.53 -8.18 10.94
N VAL A 192 11.21 -8.11 12.24
CA VAL A 192 12.11 -7.73 13.31
C VAL A 192 12.06 -8.73 14.45
N THR A 193 13.20 -8.99 15.07
CA THR A 193 13.27 -9.82 16.27
C THR A 193 12.76 -9.03 17.48
N GLY A 194 11.80 -9.59 18.23
CA GLY A 194 11.23 -8.95 19.41
C GLY A 194 10.69 -9.95 20.43
N ALA A 195 10.10 -9.46 21.53
CA ALA A 195 9.41 -10.35 22.47
C ALA A 195 8.17 -10.97 21.79
N PRO A 196 7.86 -12.26 22.02
CA PRO A 196 6.66 -12.87 21.44
C PRO A 196 5.39 -12.16 21.93
N ASN A 197 4.48 -11.85 21.00
CA ASN A 197 3.22 -11.16 21.31
C ASN A 197 2.03 -11.86 20.61
N PRO A 198 1.74 -13.13 20.92
CA PRO A 198 0.74 -13.91 20.19
C PRO A 198 -0.66 -13.30 20.29
N ARG A 199 -1.37 -13.24 19.16
CA ARG A 199 -2.73 -12.70 18.99
C ARG A 199 -3.59 -13.68 18.22
N ASN A 200 -4.79 -13.92 18.72
CA ASN A 200 -5.81 -14.75 18.08
C ASN A 200 -6.91 -13.90 17.44
N SER A 201 -7.94 -14.54 16.88
CA SER A 201 -9.10 -13.88 16.25
C SER A 201 -9.89 -12.93 17.16
N SER A 202 -9.78 -13.08 18.49
CA SER A 202 -10.43 -12.19 19.46
C SER A 202 -9.62 -10.92 19.77
N SER A 203 -8.40 -10.80 19.22
CA SER A 203 -7.57 -9.60 19.39
C SER A 203 -8.17 -8.42 18.63
N PRO A 204 -7.94 -7.17 19.10
CA PRO A 204 -8.38 -5.98 18.37
C PRO A 204 -7.85 -5.96 16.94
N ALA A 205 -8.69 -5.58 15.98
CA ALA A 205 -8.30 -5.44 14.59
C ALA A 205 -7.33 -4.28 14.40
N ILE A 206 -6.32 -4.48 13.54
CA ILE A 206 -5.39 -3.46 13.09
C ILE A 206 -5.57 -3.26 11.60
N THR A 207 -5.96 -2.07 11.18
CA THR A 207 -6.09 -1.75 9.75
C THR A 207 -4.72 -1.43 9.16
N CYS A 208 -4.33 -2.17 8.12
CA CYS A 208 -3.18 -1.77 7.33
C CYS A 208 -3.52 -0.54 6.51
N GLY A 209 -2.89 0.57 6.84
CA GLY A 209 -2.71 1.62 5.85
C GLY A 209 -1.99 1.00 4.66
N VAL A 210 -2.42 1.33 3.44
CA VAL A 210 -1.75 0.91 2.19
C VAL A 210 -0.22 1.04 2.33
N SER A 211 0.50 -0.08 2.27
CA SER A 211 1.96 -0.12 2.33
C SER A 211 2.56 0.31 0.98
N PRO A 212 3.57 1.20 0.96
CA PRO A 212 4.13 1.77 -0.27
C PRO A 212 5.03 0.78 -1.03
N SER A 213 5.00 0.87 -2.36
CA SER A 213 5.95 0.27 -3.32
C SER A 213 7.42 0.66 -2.99
N PRO A 214 8.43 -0.22 -3.21
CA PRO A 214 9.79 0.01 -2.75
C PRO A 214 10.45 1.22 -3.45
N SER A 215 10.84 2.20 -2.62
CA SER A 215 11.76 3.28 -2.98
C SER A 215 13.21 2.78 -2.84
N PRO A 216 14.16 3.17 -3.72
CA PRO A 216 15.52 2.64 -3.74
C PRO A 216 16.32 2.93 -2.47
N THR A 217 17.30 2.06 -2.20
CA THR A 217 18.24 2.02 -1.08
C THR A 217 18.70 3.41 -0.58
N PRO A 218 18.70 3.69 0.74
CA PRO A 218 19.04 5.00 1.26
C PRO A 218 20.54 5.30 1.06
N SER A 219 20.81 6.34 0.29
CA SER A 219 22.02 7.14 0.48
C SER A 219 21.86 7.94 1.78
N SER A 220 22.93 8.12 2.55
CA SER A 220 22.93 8.76 3.87
C SER A 220 22.08 10.03 3.89
N THR A 221 20.93 9.98 4.56
CA THR A 221 20.04 11.14 4.68
C THR A 221 20.73 12.16 5.58
N PRO A 222 20.96 13.40 5.12
CA PRO A 222 21.36 14.48 6.01
C PRO A 222 20.33 14.60 7.13
N THR A 223 20.78 14.88 8.35
CA THR A 223 19.88 15.20 9.48
C THR A 223 18.88 16.26 9.02
N PRO A 224 17.57 16.03 9.18
CA PRO A 224 16.56 16.96 8.70
C PRO A 224 16.73 18.31 9.42
N ASN A 225 16.59 19.40 8.66
CA ASN A 225 16.45 20.72 9.26
C ASN A 225 15.05 20.75 9.85
N CYS A 226 14.92 21.00 11.14
CA CYS A 226 13.64 21.06 11.82
C CYS A 226 13.19 22.51 12.01
N GLY A 227 11.87 22.72 12.01
CA GLY A 227 11.30 24.04 12.19
C GLY A 227 11.65 24.64 13.56
N VAL A 228 11.52 25.97 13.68
CA VAL A 228 11.91 26.72 14.88
C VAL A 228 10.71 27.36 15.55
N GLU A 229 9.87 28.05 14.78
CA GLU A 229 8.79 28.86 15.31
C GLU A 229 7.62 28.01 15.83
N ARG A 230 7.32 28.15 17.14
CA ARG A 230 6.33 27.34 17.87
C ARG A 230 6.45 25.84 17.61
N TRP A 231 7.66 25.34 17.28
CA TRP A 231 7.87 23.97 16.80
C TRP A 231 7.36 22.91 17.78
N SER A 232 7.47 23.18 19.07
CA SER A 232 6.95 22.33 20.13
C SER A 232 5.43 22.18 20.08
N VAL A 233 4.68 23.25 19.76
CA VAL A 233 3.21 23.19 19.58
C VAL A 233 2.88 22.44 18.29
N LYS A 234 3.60 22.76 17.20
CA LYS A 234 3.52 22.13 15.87
C LYS A 234 3.79 20.62 15.88
N THR A 235 4.58 20.13 16.85
CA THR A 235 4.94 18.71 16.98
C THR A 235 4.39 18.04 18.23
N GLY A 236 3.65 18.73 19.09
CA GLY A 236 3.09 18.15 20.32
C GLY A 236 4.13 17.81 21.39
N THR A 237 5.23 18.55 21.44
CA THR A 237 6.27 18.43 22.48
C THR A 237 6.25 19.58 23.48
N ASP A 238 5.27 20.47 23.37
CA ASP A 238 5.01 21.56 24.33
C ASP A 238 4.42 21.04 25.66
N PRO A 239 4.52 21.84 26.75
CA PRO A 239 3.98 21.44 28.07
C PRO A 239 2.47 21.17 28.08
N ASP A 240 1.71 21.80 27.17
CA ASP A 240 0.25 21.70 27.13
C ASP A 240 -0.21 20.53 26.24
N ALA A 241 0.70 19.73 25.68
CA ALA A 241 0.35 18.66 24.73
C ALA A 241 -0.62 17.61 25.31
N SER A 242 -0.59 17.40 26.62
CA SER A 242 -1.53 16.50 27.31
C SER A 242 -2.98 17.01 27.38
N SER A 243 -3.21 18.30 27.12
CA SER A 243 -4.55 18.91 27.09
C SER A 243 -5.31 18.66 25.79
N ILE A 244 -4.65 18.06 24.79
CA ILE A 244 -5.23 17.84 23.47
C ILE A 244 -6.23 16.69 23.53
N SER A 245 -7.47 16.98 23.15
CA SER A 245 -8.48 15.96 22.94
C SER A 245 -8.26 15.28 21.58
N PHE A 246 -8.05 13.96 21.61
CA PHE A 246 -7.98 13.13 20.40
C PHE A 246 -9.37 12.71 19.88
N VAL A 247 -10.44 13.08 20.57
CA VAL A 247 -11.81 12.93 20.06
C VAL A 247 -12.02 13.99 18.98
N THR A 248 -11.92 13.57 17.72
CA THR A 248 -11.97 14.45 16.55
C THR A 248 -13.31 15.16 16.44
N GLN A 249 -13.26 16.43 16.05
CA GLN A 249 -14.45 17.26 15.80
C GLN A 249 -14.48 17.69 14.34
N PRO A 250 -15.60 17.48 13.62
CA PRO A 250 -15.73 17.97 12.25
C PRO A 250 -15.86 19.49 12.24
N THR A 251 -15.22 20.16 11.28
CA THR A 251 -15.37 21.59 11.03
C THR A 251 -15.23 21.91 9.54
N THR A 252 -15.29 23.19 9.17
CA THR A 252 -15.06 23.66 7.80
C THR A 252 -13.94 24.70 7.76
N ILE A 253 -13.28 24.83 6.62
CA ILE A 253 -12.28 25.88 6.37
C ILE A 253 -12.88 27.27 6.63
N ALA A 254 -14.11 27.52 6.15
CA ALA A 254 -14.82 28.78 6.40
C ALA A 254 -14.99 29.07 7.90
N THR A 255 -15.34 28.06 8.71
CA THR A 255 -15.45 28.17 10.16
C THR A 255 -14.10 28.46 10.81
N MET A 256 -13.05 27.72 10.44
CA MET A 256 -11.70 27.94 10.98
C MET A 256 -11.20 29.37 10.72
N ARG A 257 -11.43 29.88 9.49
CA ARG A 257 -11.07 31.25 9.08
C ARG A 257 -11.85 32.34 9.82
N SER A 258 -12.95 32.00 10.48
CA SER A 258 -13.75 32.94 11.29
C SER A 258 -13.27 33.07 12.74
N TRP A 259 -12.38 32.19 13.20
CA TRP A 259 -11.87 32.21 14.56
C TRP A 259 -10.97 33.43 14.81
N THR A 260 -11.11 34.03 16.00
CA THR A 260 -10.31 35.19 16.39
C THR A 260 -8.95 34.71 16.91
N PRO A 261 -7.82 35.13 16.31
CA PRO A 261 -6.49 34.77 16.79
C PRO A 261 -6.21 35.46 18.14
N PRO A 262 -5.39 34.84 19.02
CA PRO A 262 -4.92 35.49 20.23
C PRO A 262 -4.00 36.67 19.90
N SER A 263 -3.97 37.69 20.76
CA SER A 263 -3.06 38.81 20.65
C SER A 263 -2.42 39.11 22.01
N PRO A 264 -1.11 38.82 22.20
CA PRO A 264 -0.20 38.15 21.27
C PRO A 264 -0.44 36.63 21.15
N ILE A 265 0.11 36.01 20.08
CA ILE A 265 0.18 34.54 19.97
C ILE A 265 1.19 34.00 21.01
N PRO A 266 0.81 33.05 21.88
CA PRO A 266 1.74 32.48 22.86
C PRO A 266 2.89 31.71 22.19
N PRO A 267 4.13 31.86 22.66
CA PRO A 267 5.29 31.24 22.02
C PRO A 267 5.35 29.71 22.20
N ASN A 268 4.80 29.17 23.29
CA ASN A 268 4.92 27.75 23.64
C ASN A 268 3.70 27.19 24.40
N ASN A 269 2.58 27.90 24.40
CA ASN A 269 1.34 27.47 25.02
C ASN A 269 0.24 27.29 23.99
N ARG A 270 -0.72 26.44 24.32
CA ARG A 270 -1.87 26.16 23.45
C ARG A 270 -3.02 27.14 23.68
N VAL A 271 -3.65 27.54 22.59
CA VAL A 271 -4.83 28.42 22.55
C VAL A 271 -6.10 27.57 22.49
N ALA A 272 -6.73 27.33 23.64
CA ALA A 272 -7.99 26.60 23.71
C ALA A 272 -9.16 27.42 23.11
N PRO A 273 -10.16 26.77 22.48
CA PRO A 273 -10.23 25.32 22.24
C PRO A 273 -9.48 24.87 20.97
N PHE A 274 -9.01 25.81 20.15
CA PHE A 274 -8.56 25.56 18.78
C PHE A 274 -7.34 24.62 18.73
N GLU A 275 -6.31 24.93 19.54
CA GLU A 275 -5.03 24.20 19.62
C GLU A 275 -5.06 23.00 20.57
N THR A 276 -6.18 22.77 21.26
CA THR A 276 -6.40 21.63 22.18
C THR A 276 -7.42 20.63 21.63
N THR A 277 -7.80 20.77 20.36
CA THR A 277 -8.81 19.92 19.70
C THR A 277 -8.23 19.35 18.42
N THR A 278 -8.41 18.06 18.17
CA THR A 278 -8.21 17.49 16.84
C THR A 278 -9.42 17.76 15.96
N TRP A 279 -9.19 18.35 14.79
CA TRP A 279 -10.22 18.73 13.84
C TRP A 279 -10.15 17.87 12.59
N THR A 280 -11.32 17.52 12.04
CA THR A 280 -11.44 16.88 10.74
C THR A 280 -12.12 17.84 9.76
N ILE A 281 -11.52 18.04 8.59
CA ILE A 281 -12.07 18.84 7.50
C ILE A 281 -12.12 18.04 6.19
N ASN A 282 -13.15 18.27 5.39
CA ASN A 282 -13.15 17.85 3.99
C ASN A 282 -12.72 19.05 3.14
N ALA A 283 -11.74 18.85 2.28
CA ALA A 283 -11.16 19.90 1.44
C ALA A 283 -10.70 19.32 0.11
N ASN A 284 -10.30 20.21 -0.79
CA ASN A 284 -9.54 19.88 -1.97
C ASN A 284 -8.07 20.24 -1.72
N LEU A 285 -7.17 19.28 -1.84
CA LEU A 285 -5.74 19.51 -1.81
C LEU A 285 -5.35 20.15 -3.12
N LEU A 286 -5.10 21.46 -3.09
CA LEU A 286 -4.90 22.26 -4.30
C LEU A 286 -3.47 22.13 -4.80
N GLU A 287 -2.51 22.38 -3.92
CA GLU A 287 -1.08 22.36 -4.22
C GLU A 287 -0.26 21.96 -3.00
N TYR A 288 0.97 21.49 -3.24
CA TYR A 288 1.88 21.03 -2.18
C TYR A 288 3.35 21.23 -2.55
N LYS A 289 4.23 21.28 -1.54
CA LYS A 289 5.69 21.24 -1.70
C LYS A 289 6.40 20.62 -0.49
N PHE A 290 7.69 20.39 -0.62
CA PHE A 290 8.62 20.07 0.48
C PHE A 290 9.31 21.36 0.92
N GLU A 291 9.22 21.70 2.20
CA GLU A 291 9.83 22.92 2.75
C GLU A 291 11.26 22.69 3.28
N ASP A 292 11.97 23.78 3.53
CA ASP A 292 13.36 23.77 3.99
C ASP A 292 13.53 23.21 5.40
N ASP A 293 12.48 23.26 6.23
CA ASP A 293 12.38 22.65 7.57
C ASP A 293 11.75 21.25 7.53
N SER A 294 11.76 20.65 6.34
CA SER A 294 11.48 19.25 6.09
C SER A 294 10.03 18.82 6.30
N ASP A 295 9.07 19.72 6.53
CA ASP A 295 7.64 19.38 6.48
C ASP A 295 7.10 19.41 5.03
N TYR A 296 5.88 18.91 4.86
CA TYR A 296 5.12 19.05 3.62
C TYR A 296 4.07 20.13 3.79
N HIS A 297 4.27 21.23 3.07
CA HIS A 297 3.32 22.32 2.95
C HIS A 297 2.21 21.95 2.00
N ILE A 298 0.97 22.01 2.48
CA ILE A 298 -0.23 21.62 1.75
C ILE A 298 -1.24 22.77 1.79
N VAL A 299 -1.72 23.18 0.61
CA VAL A 299 -2.80 24.16 0.49
C VAL A 299 -4.13 23.42 0.37
N LEU A 300 -5.00 23.60 1.36
CA LEU A 300 -6.33 23.01 1.42
C LEU A 300 -7.38 24.06 1.08
N GLN A 301 -8.24 23.76 0.11
CA GLN A 301 -9.26 24.67 -0.39
C GLN A 301 -10.67 24.11 -0.19
N ASP A 302 -11.62 24.95 0.23
CA ASP A 302 -13.04 24.60 0.22
C ASP A 302 -13.72 24.92 -1.12
N GLN A 303 -14.98 24.52 -1.26
CA GLN A 303 -15.76 24.75 -2.49
C GLN A 303 -16.00 26.24 -2.83
N SER A 304 -15.82 27.13 -1.85
CA SER A 304 -15.95 28.59 -2.04
C SER A 304 -14.63 29.26 -2.39
N GLY A 305 -13.56 28.48 -2.57
CA GLY A 305 -12.22 28.98 -2.88
C GLY A 305 -11.43 29.48 -1.68
N ASN A 306 -11.94 29.29 -0.45
CA ASN A 306 -11.22 29.68 0.75
C ASN A 306 -10.10 28.68 1.03
N THR A 307 -8.93 29.16 1.42
CA THR A 307 -7.76 28.32 1.71
C THR A 307 -7.33 28.39 3.18
N ILE A 308 -6.74 27.29 3.64
CA ILE A 308 -5.86 27.22 4.81
C ILE A 308 -4.61 26.41 4.44
N ILE A 309 -3.55 26.57 5.23
CA ILE A 309 -2.37 25.72 5.17
C ILE A 309 -2.58 24.51 6.08
N GLY A 310 -2.02 23.38 5.69
CA GLY A 310 -1.72 22.31 6.62
C GLY A 310 -0.34 21.71 6.35
N GLU A 311 0.30 21.27 7.42
CA GLU A 311 1.69 20.82 7.41
C GLU A 311 1.81 19.39 7.93
N ILE A 312 2.62 18.56 7.28
CA ILE A 312 2.99 17.23 7.76
C ILE A 312 4.47 17.24 8.19
N PRO A 313 4.79 17.30 9.50
CA PRO A 313 6.18 17.35 9.98
C PRO A 313 7.04 16.17 9.53
N ASN A 314 8.36 16.37 9.48
CA ASN A 314 9.28 15.24 9.29
C ASN A 314 9.28 14.38 10.57
N PRO A 315 9.09 13.05 10.50
CA PRO A 315 9.18 12.20 11.67
C PRO A 315 10.49 12.33 12.44
N GLY A 316 11.61 12.60 11.76
CA GLY A 316 12.91 12.86 12.38
C GLY A 316 12.99 14.20 13.13
N CYS A 317 12.01 15.08 12.95
CA CYS A 317 11.86 16.35 13.66
C CYS A 317 10.79 16.33 14.75
N VAL A 318 10.15 15.19 14.97
CA VAL A 318 9.17 15.00 16.04
C VAL A 318 9.85 14.37 17.25
N GLY A 319 9.82 15.06 18.39
CA GLY A 319 10.43 14.55 19.62
C GLY A 319 9.75 13.29 20.15
N SER A 320 10.52 12.43 20.82
CA SER A 320 10.08 11.10 21.30
C SER A 320 8.92 11.11 22.31
N GLY A 321 8.61 12.25 22.92
CA GLY A 321 7.46 12.44 23.81
C GLY A 321 6.18 12.94 23.13
N SER A 322 6.21 13.17 21.82
CA SER A 322 5.06 13.66 21.07
C SER A 322 3.92 12.62 21.04
N PRO A 323 2.67 13.00 21.35
CA PRO A 323 1.53 12.12 21.18
C PRO A 323 1.14 11.96 19.70
N PHE A 324 1.75 12.72 18.79
CA PHE A 324 1.48 12.68 17.35
C PHE A 324 2.49 11.86 16.56
N ALA A 325 3.57 11.37 17.17
CA ALA A 325 4.69 10.76 16.45
C ALA A 325 4.24 9.66 15.47
N ALA A 326 3.43 8.70 15.94
CA ALA A 326 2.90 7.64 15.10
C ALA A 326 1.94 8.15 14.00
N SER A 327 1.10 9.11 14.34
CA SER A 327 0.12 9.67 13.41
C SER A 327 0.76 10.55 12.33
N ILE A 328 1.80 11.32 12.65
CA ILE A 328 2.58 12.09 11.67
C ILE A 328 3.31 11.14 10.72
N VAL A 329 3.91 10.06 11.22
CA VAL A 329 4.50 9.02 10.38
C VAL A 329 3.45 8.46 9.41
N ASN A 330 2.25 8.13 9.91
CA ASN A 330 1.15 7.63 9.09
C ASN A 330 0.67 8.65 8.03
N ALA A 331 0.39 9.89 8.43
CA ALA A 331 -0.02 10.95 7.50
C ALA A 331 1.03 11.17 6.41
N ARG A 332 2.31 11.16 6.78
CA ARG A 332 3.41 11.33 5.84
C ARG A 332 3.56 10.15 4.89
N MET A 333 3.36 8.92 5.36
CA MET A 333 3.32 7.74 4.49
C MET A 333 2.16 7.83 3.48
N LYS A 334 0.96 8.20 3.93
CA LYS A 334 -0.21 8.37 3.03
C LYS A 334 0.04 9.45 1.98
N PHE A 335 0.66 10.56 2.36
CA PHE A 335 1.04 11.61 1.43
C PHE A 335 2.08 11.12 0.41
N ASN A 336 3.14 10.46 0.86
CA ASN A 336 4.21 9.94 0.01
C ASN A 336 3.74 8.81 -0.93
N ALA A 337 2.70 8.07 -0.55
CA ALA A 337 2.08 7.08 -1.41
C ALA A 337 1.36 7.73 -2.62
N MET A 338 0.87 8.96 -2.46
CA MET A 338 0.15 9.69 -3.50
C MET A 338 1.06 10.63 -4.30
N PHE A 339 2.05 11.22 -3.65
CA PHE A 339 2.82 12.32 -4.22
C PHE A 339 4.32 12.23 -3.94
N THR A 340 5.11 12.66 -4.92
CA THR A 340 6.53 12.99 -4.72
C THR A 340 6.65 14.50 -4.60
N ALA A 341 6.97 15.01 -3.42
CA ALA A 341 7.16 16.45 -3.20
C ALA A 341 8.51 16.95 -3.73
N SER A 342 8.51 18.13 -4.33
CA SER A 342 9.71 18.91 -4.69
C SER A 342 9.75 20.20 -3.86
N THR A 343 10.86 20.93 -3.91
CA THR A 343 10.98 22.25 -3.24
C THR A 343 10.15 23.36 -3.91
N SER A 344 9.55 23.08 -5.08
CA SER A 344 8.60 23.97 -5.75
C SER A 344 7.17 23.45 -5.58
N PHE A 345 6.20 24.38 -5.55
CA PHE A 345 4.79 24.04 -5.52
C PHE A 345 4.38 23.19 -6.71
N GLN A 346 3.64 22.13 -6.44
CA GLN A 346 3.07 21.20 -7.40
C GLN A 346 1.56 21.17 -7.24
N PHE A 347 0.83 21.23 -8.35
CA PHE A 347 -0.62 21.21 -8.37
C PHE A 347 -1.15 19.76 -8.25
N ALA A 348 -2.19 19.56 -7.44
CA ALA A 348 -2.80 18.25 -7.22
C ALA A 348 -4.30 18.26 -7.55
N ASN A 349 -5.06 19.17 -6.95
CA ASN A 349 -6.52 19.25 -7.04
C ASN A 349 -7.21 17.91 -6.69
N VAL A 350 -6.85 17.35 -5.54
CA VAL A 350 -7.35 16.03 -5.08
C VAL A 350 -8.28 16.20 -3.87
N PRO A 351 -9.52 15.66 -3.90
CA PRO A 351 -10.39 15.65 -2.73
C PRO A 351 -9.79 14.85 -1.57
N VAL A 352 -9.72 15.48 -0.41
CA VAL A 352 -9.13 14.90 0.81
C VAL A 352 -10.03 15.15 2.02
N GLN A 353 -9.99 14.21 2.95
CA GLN A 353 -10.35 14.46 4.33
C GLN A 353 -9.05 14.56 5.13
N VAL A 354 -8.86 15.66 5.85
CA VAL A 354 -7.66 15.91 6.65
C VAL A 354 -8.05 15.96 8.11
N THR A 355 -7.28 15.28 8.96
CA THR A 355 -7.36 15.40 10.42
C THR A 355 -6.07 15.99 10.94
N GLY A 356 -6.16 17.03 11.77
CA GLY A 356 -5.01 17.73 12.32
C GLY A 356 -5.36 18.49 13.60
N VAL A 357 -4.35 19.07 14.25
CA VAL A 357 -4.58 20.07 15.29
C VAL A 357 -4.47 21.45 14.66
N ALA A 358 -5.46 22.30 14.92
CA ALA A 358 -5.44 23.65 14.40
C ALA A 358 -4.50 24.52 15.24
N MET A 359 -3.74 25.43 14.63
CA MET A 359 -3.00 26.44 15.38
C MET A 359 -2.95 27.78 14.66
N PHE A 360 -2.79 28.86 15.43
CA PHE A 360 -2.55 30.18 14.88
C PHE A 360 -1.06 30.37 14.66
N ASP A 361 -0.65 30.54 13.40
CA ASP A 361 0.73 30.83 13.03
C ASP A 361 0.95 32.31 12.71
N PHE A 362 2.22 32.70 12.64
CA PHE A 362 2.60 34.06 12.28
C PHE A 362 2.50 34.28 10.77
N LEU A 363 1.80 35.35 10.37
CA LEU A 363 1.61 35.67 8.96
C LEU A 363 2.91 36.23 8.34
N HIS A 364 3.53 35.47 7.45
CA HIS A 364 4.76 35.89 6.75
C HIS A 364 4.72 35.65 5.22
N GLY A 365 3.53 35.74 4.60
CA GLY A 365 3.35 35.68 3.15
C GLY A 365 3.35 34.28 2.54
N GLN A 366 3.03 33.26 3.35
CA GLN A 366 2.92 31.87 2.94
C GLN A 366 1.80 31.69 1.89
N THR A 367 2.01 30.80 0.91
CA THR A 367 0.98 30.45 -0.08
C THR A 367 -0.18 29.72 0.61
N GLY A 368 -1.42 30.03 0.24
CA GLY A 368 -2.61 29.35 0.79
C GLY A 368 -3.00 29.75 2.21
N VAL A 369 -2.26 30.66 2.85
CA VAL A 369 -2.49 31.10 4.24
C VAL A 369 -3.90 31.64 4.48
N ALA A 370 -4.46 31.30 5.64
CA ALA A 370 -5.72 31.87 6.08
C ALA A 370 -5.55 33.35 6.47
N PRO A 371 -6.52 34.25 6.21
CA PRO A 371 -6.42 35.66 6.60
C PRO A 371 -6.25 35.90 8.11
N ASN A 372 -6.70 34.96 8.95
CA ASN A 372 -6.54 35.01 10.40
C ASN A 372 -5.34 34.20 10.93
N GLY A 373 -4.51 33.62 10.04
CA GLY A 373 -3.33 32.83 10.39
C GLY A 373 -3.62 31.43 10.92
N ILE A 374 -4.86 30.92 10.84
CA ILE A 374 -5.15 29.54 11.24
C ILE A 374 -4.61 28.55 10.21
N GLU A 375 -3.95 27.50 10.70
CA GLU A 375 -3.46 26.36 9.92
C GLU A 375 -3.74 25.04 10.64
N LEU A 376 -3.56 23.91 9.95
CA LEU A 376 -3.49 22.58 10.56
C LEU A 376 -2.04 22.13 10.70
N HIS A 377 -1.49 22.21 11.91
CA HIS A 377 -0.11 21.80 12.20
C HIS A 377 -0.03 21.16 13.60
N PRO A 378 0.18 19.83 13.70
CA PRO A 378 0.42 18.90 12.59
C PRO A 378 -0.88 18.39 11.96
N ILE A 379 -0.83 18.08 10.67
CA ILE A 379 -1.70 17.07 10.07
C ILE A 379 -1.29 15.71 10.62
N ILE A 380 -2.24 15.00 11.22
CA ILE A 380 -2.05 13.69 11.86
C ILE A 380 -2.77 12.57 11.10
N ASP A 381 -3.67 12.90 10.17
CA ASP A 381 -4.17 11.95 9.18
C ASP A 381 -4.61 12.67 7.89
N ILE A 382 -4.44 11.99 6.76
CA ILE A 382 -4.95 12.45 5.46
C ILE A 382 -5.55 11.27 4.70
N VAL A 383 -6.77 11.42 4.23
CA VAL A 383 -7.51 10.40 3.48
C VAL A 383 -7.85 10.97 2.11
N PHE A 384 -7.31 10.36 1.07
CA PHE A 384 -7.61 10.70 -0.32
C PHE A 384 -8.92 10.02 -0.73
N SER A 385 -9.90 10.80 -1.17
CA SER A 385 -11.22 10.29 -1.53
C SER A 385 -11.27 9.92 -3.02
N SER A 386 -11.52 8.65 -3.36
CA SER A 386 -11.67 8.16 -4.75
C SER A 386 -13.01 8.49 -5.41
N SER A 387 -13.75 9.50 -4.94
CA SER A 387 -15.21 9.60 -5.15
C SER A 387 -15.71 10.53 -6.26
N SER A 388 -14.89 10.87 -7.25
CA SER A 388 -15.38 11.64 -8.41
C SER A 388 -15.92 10.72 -9.50
N THR A 389 -17.11 11.00 -10.03
CA THR A 389 -17.63 10.30 -11.22
C THR A 389 -16.65 10.52 -12.39
N PRO A 390 -16.14 9.45 -13.05
CA PRO A 390 -15.23 9.61 -14.18
C PRO A 390 -15.90 10.45 -15.28
N GLN A 391 -15.13 11.26 -15.99
CA GLN A 391 -15.63 12.10 -17.08
C GLN A 391 -14.80 11.83 -18.33
N LEU A 392 -15.41 11.17 -19.31
CA LEU A 392 -14.82 10.93 -20.62
C LEU A 392 -14.66 12.26 -21.36
N LEU A 393 -13.47 12.50 -21.89
CA LEU A 393 -13.21 13.70 -22.69
C LEU A 393 -13.86 13.54 -24.07
N VAL A 394 -14.79 14.43 -24.40
CA VAL A 394 -15.57 14.42 -25.63
C VAL A 394 -15.51 15.78 -26.33
N ASN A 395 -15.61 15.77 -27.66
CA ASN A 395 -15.80 16.98 -28.43
C ASN A 395 -17.30 17.28 -28.55
N GLU A 396 -17.79 18.17 -27.68
CA GLU A 396 -19.22 18.52 -27.62
C GLU A 396 -19.74 19.21 -28.89
N SER A 397 -18.84 19.85 -29.67
CA SER A 397 -19.17 20.51 -30.93
C SER A 397 -19.33 19.57 -32.13
N ALA A 398 -18.96 18.28 -32.01
CA ALA A 398 -18.91 17.33 -33.13
C ALA A 398 -19.47 15.95 -32.76
N SER A 399 -20.79 15.83 -32.63
CA SER A 399 -21.50 14.54 -32.45
C SER A 399 -21.11 13.75 -31.19
N ASN A 400 -20.53 14.41 -30.18
CA ASN A 400 -20.08 13.79 -28.93
C ASN A 400 -18.95 12.76 -29.13
N GLU A 401 -18.03 13.05 -30.06
CA GLU A 401 -16.89 12.19 -30.40
C GLU A 401 -15.90 12.11 -29.23
N ALA A 402 -15.56 10.89 -28.80
CA ALA A 402 -14.61 10.68 -27.72
C ALA A 402 -13.19 11.05 -28.18
N ALA A 403 -12.40 11.64 -27.29
CA ALA A 403 -10.97 11.77 -27.49
C ALA A 403 -10.34 10.36 -27.42
N ALA A 404 -10.15 9.75 -28.58
CA ALA A 404 -9.67 8.37 -28.71
C ALA A 404 -8.55 8.26 -29.76
N VAL A 405 -7.52 7.47 -29.46
CA VAL A 405 -6.42 7.13 -30.39
C VAL A 405 -5.97 5.69 -30.21
N THR A 406 -5.27 5.13 -31.20
CA THR A 406 -4.56 3.84 -31.02
C THR A 406 -3.21 4.04 -30.32
N LEU A 407 -2.53 2.94 -29.96
CA LEU A 407 -1.11 2.97 -29.53
C LEU A 407 -0.17 3.66 -30.54
N LEU A 408 -0.55 3.69 -31.83
CA LEU A 408 0.17 4.39 -32.90
C LEU A 408 -0.31 5.84 -33.10
N LEU A 409 -1.09 6.38 -32.16
CA LEU A 409 -1.65 7.73 -32.17
C LEU A 409 -2.54 8.04 -33.37
N LEU A 410 -3.11 7.01 -34.01
CA LEU A 410 -4.09 7.17 -35.08
C LEU A 410 -5.47 7.43 -34.48
N ARG A 411 -6.20 8.41 -35.02
CA ARG A 411 -7.62 8.64 -34.69
C ARG A 411 -8.53 7.63 -35.40
N ASP A 412 -9.76 7.55 -34.93
CA ASP A 412 -10.82 6.74 -35.52
C ASP A 412 -11.09 7.14 -37.00
N PRO A 413 -11.58 6.22 -37.86
CA PRO A 413 -12.04 4.87 -37.55
C PRO A 413 -10.90 3.86 -37.29
N PHE A 414 -11.07 3.06 -36.24
CA PHE A 414 -10.09 2.05 -35.78
C PHE A 414 -10.28 0.71 -36.48
N ASP A 415 -9.18 0.06 -36.89
CA ASP A 415 -9.21 -1.34 -37.33
C ASP A 415 -9.31 -2.27 -36.13
N VAL A 416 -10.10 -3.36 -36.23
CA VAL A 416 -10.19 -4.37 -35.15
C VAL A 416 -8.85 -5.07 -34.95
N VAL A 417 -8.14 -5.34 -36.05
CA VAL A 417 -6.83 -5.97 -36.09
C VAL A 417 -5.81 -4.95 -36.58
N ASN A 418 -4.73 -4.76 -35.84
CA ASN A 418 -3.68 -3.83 -36.22
C ASN A 418 -2.81 -4.43 -37.33
N GLY A 419 -3.13 -4.10 -38.59
CA GLY A 419 -2.36 -4.56 -39.75
C GLY A 419 -0.96 -3.95 -39.87
N ALA A 420 -0.65 -2.91 -39.09
CA ALA A 420 0.63 -2.20 -39.09
C ALA A 420 1.61 -2.69 -38.02
N ASP A 421 1.27 -3.74 -37.25
CA ASP A 421 2.13 -4.28 -36.20
C ASP A 421 3.01 -5.42 -36.73
N TRP A 422 3.99 -5.06 -37.58
CA TRP A 422 4.96 -5.98 -38.19
C TRP A 422 5.98 -6.57 -37.20
N LEU A 423 5.97 -6.10 -35.95
CA LEU A 423 6.87 -6.52 -34.86
C LEU A 423 6.19 -7.45 -33.84
N ASN A 424 4.85 -7.46 -33.76
CA ASN A 424 4.10 -8.47 -33.00
C ASN A 424 3.80 -9.71 -33.84
N ALA A 425 4.72 -10.68 -33.80
CA ALA A 425 4.49 -12.04 -34.29
C ALA A 425 3.65 -12.90 -33.31
N GLY A 426 3.07 -12.29 -32.27
CA GLY A 426 2.26 -12.95 -31.25
C GLY A 426 0.89 -13.43 -31.75
N THR A 427 0.18 -14.17 -30.90
CA THR A 427 -1.17 -14.70 -31.18
C THR A 427 -2.26 -13.63 -31.13
N ASP A 428 -2.02 -12.51 -30.44
CA ASP A 428 -2.96 -11.40 -30.33
C ASP A 428 -2.57 -10.25 -31.26
N ARG A 429 -3.48 -9.89 -32.18
CA ARG A 429 -3.27 -8.83 -33.18
C ARG A 429 -4.28 -7.70 -33.05
N ASN A 430 -5.11 -7.71 -32.01
CA ASN A 430 -6.20 -6.76 -31.89
C ASN A 430 -5.68 -5.38 -31.52
N ALA A 431 -6.30 -4.34 -32.08
CA ALA A 431 -5.94 -2.98 -31.78
C ALA A 431 -6.31 -2.61 -30.34
N ARG A 432 -5.41 -1.84 -29.71
CA ARG A 432 -5.68 -1.17 -28.44
C ARG A 432 -6.11 0.25 -28.72
N VAL A 433 -7.25 0.64 -28.15
CA VAL A 433 -7.77 2.00 -28.19
C VAL A 433 -7.56 2.65 -26.84
N ILE A 434 -7.08 3.89 -26.86
CA ILE A 434 -6.81 4.72 -25.70
C ILE A 434 -7.88 5.80 -25.64
N LEU A 435 -8.64 5.85 -24.54
CA LEU A 435 -9.58 6.90 -24.20
C LEU A 435 -8.96 7.84 -23.18
N PHE A 436 -9.35 9.12 -23.19
CA PHE A 436 -8.93 10.09 -22.17
C PHE A 436 -10.11 10.50 -21.28
N ALA A 437 -9.87 10.57 -19.98
CA ALA A 437 -10.86 10.97 -18.99
C ALA A 437 -10.26 11.91 -17.94
N THR A 438 -11.11 12.69 -17.29
CA THR A 438 -10.82 13.37 -16.02
C THR A 438 -11.55 12.64 -14.89
N ASN A 439 -11.25 12.98 -13.64
CA ASN A 439 -11.94 12.43 -12.46
C ASN A 439 -11.87 10.90 -12.36
N LEU A 440 -10.86 10.29 -12.98
CA LEU A 440 -10.60 8.86 -12.95
C LEU A 440 -9.17 8.64 -12.49
N GLN A 441 -8.99 8.07 -11.32
CA GLN A 441 -7.68 7.73 -10.75
C GLN A 441 -7.84 6.37 -10.09
N LEU A 442 -6.95 5.44 -10.43
CA LEU A 442 -6.91 4.16 -9.73
C LEU A 442 -6.18 4.33 -8.41
N THR A 443 -6.72 3.71 -7.36
CA THR A 443 -5.97 3.49 -6.14
C THR A 443 -4.89 2.44 -6.38
N GLN A 444 -3.85 2.40 -5.55
CA GLN A 444 -2.72 1.47 -5.73
C GLN A 444 -3.11 -0.02 -5.68
N SER A 445 -4.29 -0.32 -5.11
CA SER A 445 -4.89 -1.66 -5.05
C SER A 445 -5.82 -2.00 -6.23
N GLU A 446 -6.09 -1.05 -7.11
CA GLU A 446 -6.96 -1.25 -8.26
C GLU A 446 -6.14 -1.54 -9.51
N THR A 447 -6.44 -2.67 -10.13
CA THR A 447 -5.87 -3.02 -11.44
C THR A 447 -6.53 -2.18 -12.53
N ALA A 448 -5.85 -2.00 -13.67
CA ALA A 448 -6.46 -1.39 -14.86
C ALA A 448 -7.83 -2.01 -15.20
N SER A 449 -7.96 -3.33 -15.04
CA SER A 449 -9.19 -4.09 -15.31
C SER A 449 -10.38 -3.76 -14.39
N SER A 450 -10.18 -3.01 -13.31
CA SER A 450 -11.27 -2.45 -12.50
C SER A 450 -12.02 -1.31 -13.22
N VAL A 451 -11.37 -0.68 -14.21
CA VAL A 451 -12.02 0.23 -15.15
C VAL A 451 -12.55 -0.60 -16.30
N VAL A 452 -13.86 -0.53 -16.51
CA VAL A 452 -14.54 -1.21 -17.61
C VAL A 452 -14.97 -0.19 -18.66
N VAL A 453 -14.55 -0.42 -19.89
CA VAL A 453 -15.07 0.30 -21.06
C VAL A 453 -16.31 -0.43 -21.52
N ARG A 454 -17.49 0.12 -21.23
CA ARG A 454 -18.74 -0.35 -21.81
C ARG A 454 -18.85 0.17 -23.23
N LEU A 455 -18.77 -0.71 -24.20
CA LEU A 455 -18.90 -0.43 -25.63
C LEU A 455 -20.24 -0.97 -26.14
N VAL A 456 -21.05 -0.11 -26.76
CA VAL A 456 -22.25 -0.49 -27.51
C VAL A 456 -21.91 -0.38 -29.00
N ASP A 457 -21.86 -1.52 -29.70
CA ASP A 457 -21.48 -1.56 -31.10
C ASP A 457 -22.62 -1.18 -32.05
N SER A 458 -22.34 -1.13 -33.36
CA SER A 458 -23.32 -0.76 -34.39
C SER A 458 -24.46 -1.77 -34.56
N ALA A 459 -24.31 -2.99 -34.02
CA ALA A 459 -25.34 -4.02 -33.96
C ALA A 459 -26.13 -3.98 -32.63
N ASN A 460 -25.96 -2.92 -31.83
CA ASN A 460 -26.56 -2.74 -30.50
C ASN A 460 -26.16 -3.82 -29.48
N ARG A 461 -25.00 -4.48 -29.66
CA ARG A 461 -24.47 -5.39 -28.63
C ARG A 461 -23.66 -4.60 -27.62
N VAL A 462 -23.88 -4.93 -26.35
CA VAL A 462 -23.12 -4.36 -25.23
C VAL A 462 -21.94 -5.28 -24.92
N LEU A 463 -20.74 -4.71 -24.95
CA LEU A 463 -19.48 -5.37 -24.69
C LEU A 463 -18.81 -4.62 -23.53
N ASP A 464 -18.69 -5.28 -22.38
CA ASP A 464 -17.97 -4.75 -21.23
C ASP A 464 -16.52 -5.20 -21.31
N LEU A 465 -15.64 -4.26 -21.67
CA LEU A 465 -14.24 -4.51 -21.99
C LEU A 465 -13.37 -3.99 -20.82
N PRO A 466 -12.75 -4.86 -20.01
CA PRO A 466 -11.83 -4.40 -18.98
C PRO A 466 -10.64 -3.68 -19.63
N ALA A 467 -10.20 -2.58 -19.02
CA ALA A 467 -9.01 -1.89 -19.48
C ALA A 467 -7.76 -2.75 -19.22
N GLU A 468 -6.84 -2.74 -20.18
CA GLU A 468 -5.53 -3.40 -20.07
C GLU A 468 -4.51 -2.49 -19.35
N ASP A 469 -4.66 -1.17 -19.47
CA ASP A 469 -3.77 -0.17 -18.87
C ASP A 469 -4.57 1.11 -18.53
N VAL A 470 -4.31 1.68 -17.35
CA VAL A 470 -4.89 2.95 -16.91
C VAL A 470 -3.79 3.75 -16.23
N ARG A 471 -3.49 4.94 -16.76
CA ARG A 471 -2.42 5.79 -16.22
C ARG A 471 -2.75 7.27 -16.33
N THR A 472 -2.29 8.03 -15.36
CA THR A 472 -2.37 9.49 -15.38
C THR A 472 -1.46 10.06 -16.47
N VAL A 473 -1.94 11.06 -17.19
CA VAL A 473 -1.17 11.85 -18.15
C VAL A 473 -0.46 12.96 -17.37
N PRO A 474 0.88 12.95 -17.27
CA PRO A 474 1.63 13.93 -16.50
C PRO A 474 1.31 15.35 -16.95
N ASN A 475 1.09 16.26 -16.00
CA ASN A 475 0.85 17.71 -16.22
C ASN A 475 -0.48 18.12 -16.88
N PHE A 476 -1.37 17.19 -17.22
CA PHE A 476 -2.62 17.52 -17.93
C PHE A 476 -3.90 17.24 -17.13
N GLY A 477 -3.82 16.66 -15.92
CA GLY A 477 -5.01 16.31 -15.12
C GLY A 477 -5.92 15.28 -15.80
N LEU A 478 -5.39 14.57 -16.80
CA LEU A 478 -6.10 13.54 -17.57
C LEU A 478 -5.60 12.16 -17.13
N THR A 479 -6.44 11.16 -17.35
CA THR A 479 -6.11 9.75 -17.23
C THR A 479 -6.43 9.08 -18.55
N GLN A 480 -5.47 8.30 -19.06
CA GLN A 480 -5.69 7.48 -20.23
C GLN A 480 -6.14 6.07 -19.83
N VAL A 481 -7.08 5.52 -20.58
CA VAL A 481 -7.66 4.18 -20.39
C VAL A 481 -7.47 3.42 -21.70
N THR A 482 -6.61 2.40 -21.67
CA THR A 482 -6.30 1.54 -22.82
C THR A 482 -7.12 0.27 -22.73
N PHE A 483 -7.85 -0.08 -23.78
CA PHE A 483 -8.61 -1.34 -23.87
C PHE A 483 -8.42 -2.01 -25.22
N ARG A 484 -8.56 -3.34 -25.24
CA ARG A 484 -8.43 -4.18 -26.43
C ARG A 484 -9.77 -4.31 -27.15
N LEU A 485 -9.80 -4.09 -28.46
CA LEU A 485 -10.98 -4.36 -29.28
C LEU A 485 -11.18 -5.88 -29.46
N PRO A 486 -12.40 -6.42 -29.25
CA PRO A 486 -12.65 -7.84 -29.45
C PRO A 486 -12.85 -8.18 -30.94
N ASP A 487 -12.48 -9.39 -31.36
CA ASP A 487 -12.53 -9.84 -32.76
C ASP A 487 -13.92 -9.75 -33.40
N ASN A 488 -14.95 -9.84 -32.57
CA ASN A 488 -16.33 -9.92 -32.99
C ASN A 488 -17.06 -8.58 -32.90
N VAL A 489 -16.40 -7.44 -32.67
CA VAL A 489 -17.07 -6.12 -32.63
C VAL A 489 -17.62 -5.74 -34.00
N ALA A 490 -18.85 -5.22 -34.06
CA ALA A 490 -19.45 -4.81 -35.33
C ALA A 490 -18.86 -3.48 -35.83
N SER A 491 -18.61 -3.37 -37.13
CA SER A 491 -18.09 -2.15 -37.75
C SER A 491 -19.13 -1.05 -37.81
N GLY A 492 -18.70 0.21 -37.70
CA GLY A 492 -19.56 1.38 -37.67
C GLY A 492 -19.37 2.23 -36.41
N SER A 493 -20.38 3.06 -36.10
CA SER A 493 -20.34 3.92 -34.92
C SER A 493 -20.62 3.11 -33.66
N CYS A 494 -19.77 3.27 -32.64
CA CYS A 494 -19.92 2.65 -31.34
C CYS A 494 -20.01 3.73 -30.26
N VAL A 495 -20.83 3.48 -29.24
CA VAL A 495 -20.91 4.34 -28.05
C VAL A 495 -20.02 3.73 -26.96
N VAL A 496 -19.17 4.54 -26.34
CA VAL A 496 -18.32 4.14 -25.23
C VAL A 496 -18.69 4.88 -23.95
N THR A 497 -18.59 4.21 -22.82
CA THR A 497 -18.76 4.77 -21.47
C THR A 497 -17.77 4.09 -20.54
N LEU A 498 -17.12 4.85 -19.67
CA LEU A 498 -16.22 4.31 -18.65
C LEU A 498 -17.02 3.98 -17.40
N GLN A 499 -16.74 2.82 -16.80
CA GLN A 499 -17.23 2.44 -15.49
C GLN A 499 -16.04 2.24 -14.56
N ALA A 500 -16.03 2.97 -13.46
CA ALA A 500 -15.02 2.86 -12.41
C ALA A 500 -15.67 3.19 -11.06
N HIS A 501 -15.25 2.52 -9.99
CA HIS A 501 -15.76 2.77 -8.63
C HIS A 501 -17.29 2.70 -8.51
N GLY A 502 -17.94 1.83 -9.30
CA GLY A 502 -19.40 1.71 -9.33
C GLY A 502 -20.14 2.89 -9.97
N ARG A 503 -19.43 3.79 -10.65
CA ARG A 503 -19.98 4.98 -11.33
C ARG A 503 -19.69 4.92 -12.83
N ALA A 504 -20.64 5.40 -13.64
CA ALA A 504 -20.48 5.53 -15.07
C ALA A 504 -20.13 6.97 -15.45
N SER A 505 -19.28 7.15 -16.45
CA SER A 505 -19.00 8.46 -17.05
C SER A 505 -20.15 8.95 -17.94
N ASN A 506 -20.02 10.18 -18.47
CA ASN A 506 -20.70 10.55 -19.72
C ASN A 506 -20.31 9.59 -20.86
N SER A 507 -21.15 9.53 -21.89
CA SER A 507 -20.90 8.71 -23.07
C SER A 507 -20.21 9.52 -24.18
N GLY A 508 -19.43 8.83 -25.02
CA GLY A 508 -18.87 9.40 -26.26
C GLY A 508 -18.92 8.39 -27.40
N THR A 509 -18.65 8.81 -28.63
CA THR A 509 -18.66 7.93 -29.80
C THR A 509 -17.26 7.68 -30.35
N ILE A 510 -17.00 6.44 -30.80
CA ILE A 510 -15.84 6.05 -31.62
C ILE A 510 -16.32 5.31 -32.87
N ARG A 511 -15.50 5.23 -33.92
CA ARG A 511 -15.81 4.46 -35.14
C ARG A 511 -14.89 3.25 -35.29
N ILE A 512 -15.46 2.11 -35.64
CA ILE A 512 -14.75 0.88 -36.00
C ILE A 512 -14.84 0.66 -37.51
N ARG A 513 -13.69 0.42 -38.16
CA ARG A 513 -13.61 0.16 -39.61
C ARG A 513 -14.13 -1.25 -39.92
N GLY A 514 -14.84 -1.37 -41.04
CA GLY A 514 -15.40 -2.63 -41.55
C GLY A 514 -14.56 -3.28 -42.62
#